data_AF-A0A8H3WZ31-F1
#
_entry.id   AF-A0A8H3WZ31-F1
#
_cell.length_a   1.000
_cell.length_b   1.000
_cell.length_c   1.000
_cell.angle_alpha   90.00
_cell.angle_beta   90.00
_cell.angle_gamma   90.00
#
_symmetry.space_group_name_H-M   'P 1'
#
loop_
_entity.id
_entity.type
_entity.pdbx_description
1 polymer ?
#
loop_
_entity_poly.entity_id
_entity_poly.type
_entity_poly.pdbx_seq_one_letter_code
_entity_poly.pdbx_strand_id
1 'polypeptide(L)'
;MDKILGFFKHQDQKPEEHHTYIKDHVFKINETNDNKEKLKILKKIRRYLELFKDEWTTPKPVKKRMRIRLPSKIKIEYPIDEAEIQRIIKEVYEDGNTIVRVIGSGHSVPEAILDVSGISGKTKIRFLCLEKYHGVEIDHKNHTATVKAGTHLNRDPKDIENSTVQNSFNYIIDQAGYALPDLGGVAHQTVGGFISTGSAGGSLVHNVHDSIIKIRIIDGKGIIHDLSIDDADNSKFLAAGVSLGLLGIITKITFKLMKNYYITGNEIVASITPLSNDFKVGCPIDLLGDGDKEQKIPSIYEFFTNSKEYDADYARIFWWPQDGVNRLTIWRAKPIPAPSNDEKPLSINSYNEFPVIAGSEIPAQLVASLVMIALNLFSSKNKVYKKIAACLINLFVPIGIQEFQDKWYNGLPMDDKVSETIFPATFSELLFPIEKTSEIVHALNNLYKTGGKKMSLGQTYSRRVW
;
A
#
# COMPACT_ATOMS: atom_id res chain seq x y z
N MET A 1 -43.12 1.17 -6.14
CA MET A 1 -43.65 -0.16 -6.53
C MET A 1 -42.64 -0.97 -7.34
N ASP A 2 -42.09 -0.47 -8.45
CA ASP A 2 -41.16 -1.23 -9.32
C ASP A 2 -39.86 -1.68 -8.65
N LYS A 3 -39.35 -0.91 -7.69
CA LYS A 3 -38.21 -1.30 -6.83
C LYS A 3 -38.51 -2.54 -5.97
N ILE A 4 -39.75 -2.68 -5.52
CA ILE A 4 -40.22 -3.75 -4.65
C ILE A 4 -40.65 -4.96 -5.50
N LEU A 5 -41.35 -4.73 -6.61
CA LEU A 5 -41.73 -5.75 -7.58
C LEU A 5 -40.52 -6.40 -8.28
N GLY A 6 -39.46 -5.63 -8.57
CA GLY A 6 -38.20 -6.18 -9.08
C GLY A 6 -37.43 -7.00 -8.04
N PHE A 7 -37.51 -6.65 -6.75
CA PHE A 7 -36.92 -7.41 -5.65
C PHE A 7 -37.55 -8.82 -5.55
N PHE A 8 -38.87 -8.91 -5.63
CA PHE A 8 -39.58 -10.20 -5.63
C PHE A 8 -39.41 -11.02 -6.92
N LYS A 9 -39.14 -10.38 -8.07
CA LYS A 9 -38.92 -11.08 -9.35
C LYS A 9 -37.58 -11.82 -9.43
N HIS A 10 -36.61 -11.46 -8.60
CA HIS A 10 -35.25 -11.97 -8.63
C HIS A 10 -34.90 -12.92 -7.47
N GLN A 11 -35.71 -12.98 -6.40
CA GLN A 11 -35.50 -13.91 -5.27
C GLN A 11 -35.72 -15.39 -5.63
N ASP A 12 -36.55 -15.68 -6.64
CA ASP A 12 -36.84 -17.06 -7.06
C ASP A 12 -35.92 -17.54 -8.21
N GLN A 13 -34.97 -16.70 -8.65
CA GLN A 13 -34.08 -17.04 -9.76
C GLN A 13 -32.94 -17.97 -9.31
N LYS A 14 -32.61 -18.93 -10.15
CA LYS A 14 -31.48 -19.83 -9.89
C LYS A 14 -30.15 -19.08 -10.08
N PRO A 15 -29.08 -19.45 -9.35
CA PRO A 15 -27.75 -18.84 -9.50
C PRO A 15 -27.26 -18.70 -10.96
N GLU A 16 -27.61 -19.65 -11.83
CA GLU A 16 -27.27 -19.66 -13.25
C GLU A 16 -27.87 -18.49 -14.04
N GLU A 17 -29.08 -18.05 -13.67
CA GLU A 17 -29.74 -16.89 -14.28
C GLU A 17 -29.03 -15.60 -13.90
N HIS A 18 -28.58 -15.48 -12.64
CA HIS A 18 -27.76 -14.35 -12.20
C HIS A 18 -26.44 -14.28 -12.97
N HIS A 19 -25.79 -15.42 -13.21
CA HIS A 19 -24.55 -15.46 -13.99
C HIS A 19 -24.75 -15.02 -15.43
N THR A 20 -25.80 -15.50 -16.11
CA THR A 20 -26.14 -15.06 -17.46
C THR A 20 -26.41 -13.56 -17.50
N TYR A 21 -27.21 -13.05 -16.56
CA TYR A 21 -27.49 -11.61 -16.46
C TYR A 21 -26.22 -10.77 -16.34
N ILE A 22 -25.31 -11.14 -15.43
CA ILE A 22 -24.06 -10.39 -15.23
C ILE A 22 -23.16 -10.49 -16.47
N LYS A 23 -23.00 -11.68 -17.04
CA LYS A 23 -22.19 -11.92 -18.23
C LYS A 23 -22.66 -11.06 -19.41
N ASP A 24 -23.96 -11.00 -19.66
CA ASP A 24 -24.52 -10.21 -20.75
C ASP A 24 -24.29 -8.71 -20.56
N HIS A 25 -24.35 -8.21 -19.32
CA HIS A 25 -24.08 -6.80 -19.04
C HIS A 25 -22.58 -6.48 -19.12
N VAL A 26 -21.69 -7.38 -18.71
CA VAL A 26 -20.24 -7.23 -18.90
C VAL A 26 -19.88 -7.24 -20.38
N PHE A 27 -20.47 -8.13 -21.18
CA PHE A 27 -20.30 -8.12 -22.64
C PHE A 27 -20.73 -6.78 -23.24
N LYS A 28 -21.90 -6.24 -22.84
CA LYS A 28 -22.35 -4.91 -23.27
C LYS A 28 -21.39 -3.79 -22.89
N ILE A 29 -20.76 -3.86 -21.71
CA ILE A 29 -19.75 -2.87 -21.30
C ILE A 29 -18.57 -2.85 -22.28
N ASN A 30 -18.09 -4.03 -22.69
CA ASN A 30 -16.95 -4.18 -23.59
C ASN A 30 -17.26 -3.67 -25.01
N GLU A 31 -18.49 -3.88 -25.51
CA GLU A 31 -18.94 -3.42 -26.83
C GLU A 31 -19.31 -1.92 -26.88
N THR A 32 -19.57 -1.31 -25.72
CA THR A 32 -20.00 0.09 -25.66
C THR A 32 -18.80 1.02 -25.77
N ASN A 33 -18.86 2.07 -26.60
CA ASN A 33 -17.82 3.11 -26.63
C ASN A 33 -18.15 4.32 -25.73
N ASP A 34 -19.41 4.56 -25.39
CA ASP A 34 -19.82 5.66 -24.51
C ASP A 34 -19.60 5.37 -23.01
N ASN A 35 -18.75 6.19 -22.40
CA ASN A 35 -18.40 6.17 -20.98
C ASN A 35 -19.62 6.37 -20.05
N LYS A 36 -20.57 7.23 -20.43
CA LYS A 36 -21.77 7.47 -19.61
C LYS A 36 -22.66 6.23 -19.59
N GLU A 37 -22.77 5.53 -20.72
CA GLU A 37 -23.55 4.30 -20.81
C GLU A 37 -22.88 3.13 -20.07
N LYS A 38 -21.55 2.95 -20.18
CA LYS A 38 -20.79 2.00 -19.35
C LYS A 38 -21.06 2.20 -17.86
N LEU A 39 -21.01 3.45 -17.41
CA LEU A 39 -21.29 3.80 -16.01
C LEU A 39 -22.72 3.43 -15.59
N LYS A 40 -23.72 3.64 -16.46
CA LYS A 40 -25.10 3.21 -16.18
C LYS A 40 -25.20 1.70 -16.06
N ILE A 41 -24.53 0.94 -16.93
CA ILE A 41 -24.53 -0.52 -16.89
C ILE A 41 -23.88 -1.03 -15.59
N LEU A 42 -22.74 -0.49 -15.19
CA LEU A 42 -22.08 -0.87 -13.93
C LEU A 42 -22.93 -0.54 -12.68
N LYS A 43 -23.63 0.60 -12.68
CA LYS A 43 -24.59 0.93 -11.62
C LYS A 43 -25.76 -0.07 -11.57
N LYS A 44 -26.24 -0.55 -12.72
CA LYS A 44 -27.27 -1.61 -12.79
C LYS A 44 -26.74 -2.93 -12.22
N ILE A 45 -25.54 -3.36 -12.64
CA ILE A 45 -24.86 -4.54 -12.11
C ILE A 45 -24.76 -4.45 -10.59
N ARG A 46 -24.19 -3.37 -10.05
CA ARG A 46 -24.03 -3.18 -8.61
C ARG A 46 -25.37 -3.32 -7.87
N ARG A 47 -26.39 -2.59 -8.32
CA ARG A 47 -27.71 -2.60 -7.70
C ARG A 47 -28.36 -3.98 -7.77
N TYR A 48 -28.12 -4.73 -8.84
CA TYR A 48 -28.60 -6.11 -8.98
C TYR A 48 -27.92 -7.03 -7.96
N LEU A 49 -26.59 -6.97 -7.84
CA LEU A 49 -25.82 -7.74 -6.85
C LEU A 49 -26.29 -7.46 -5.42
N GLU A 50 -26.57 -6.19 -5.10
CA GLU A 50 -27.07 -5.79 -3.78
C GLU A 50 -28.39 -6.46 -3.37
N LEU A 51 -29.23 -6.92 -4.33
CA LEU A 51 -30.52 -7.58 -4.03
C LEU A 51 -30.36 -8.94 -3.35
N PHE A 52 -29.29 -9.66 -3.65
CA PHE A 52 -29.07 -11.02 -3.16
C PHE A 52 -27.84 -11.13 -2.26
N LYS A 53 -27.39 -10.00 -1.70
CA LYS A 53 -26.20 -9.90 -0.83
C LYS A 53 -26.18 -10.94 0.30
N ASP A 54 -27.33 -11.21 0.89
CA ASP A 54 -27.46 -12.17 1.99
C ASP A 54 -27.12 -13.62 1.60
N GLU A 55 -27.19 -13.97 0.32
CA GLU A 55 -26.91 -15.33 -0.20
C GLU A 55 -25.41 -15.61 -0.38
N TRP A 56 -24.58 -14.57 -0.48
CA TRP A 56 -23.12 -14.67 -0.72
C TRP A 56 -22.29 -13.89 0.30
N THR A 57 -22.92 -13.43 1.39
CA THR A 57 -22.16 -12.84 2.50
C THR A 57 -21.20 -13.86 3.12
N THR A 58 -19.95 -13.42 3.30
CA THR A 58 -18.97 -14.02 4.19
C THR A 58 -19.48 -13.99 5.64
N PRO A 59 -19.01 -14.90 6.52
CA PRO A 59 -19.34 -14.84 7.94
C PRO A 59 -19.06 -13.43 8.48
N LYS A 60 -20.04 -12.89 9.22
CA LYS A 60 -19.91 -11.59 9.89
C LYS A 60 -18.53 -11.54 10.55
N PRO A 61 -17.79 -10.41 10.45
CA PRO A 61 -16.51 -10.28 11.11
C PRO A 61 -16.69 -10.77 12.53
N VAL A 62 -15.79 -11.64 13.00
CA VAL A 62 -15.80 -12.06 14.40
C VAL A 62 -15.61 -10.76 15.17
N LYS A 63 -16.72 -10.17 15.62
CA LYS A 63 -16.73 -9.14 16.63
C LYS A 63 -16.24 -9.85 17.88
N LYS A 64 -14.92 -10.06 17.98
CA LYS A 64 -14.30 -10.10 19.29
C LYS A 64 -14.66 -8.75 19.86
N ARG A 65 -15.74 -8.73 20.66
CA ARG A 65 -15.92 -7.72 21.69
C ARG A 65 -14.70 -7.89 22.59
N MET A 66 -13.58 -7.32 22.17
CA MET A 66 -12.55 -6.97 23.11
C MET A 66 -13.24 -5.98 24.03
N ARG A 67 -13.60 -6.44 25.23
CA ARG A 67 -13.92 -5.57 26.36
C ARG A 67 -12.61 -4.87 26.76
N ILE A 68 -12.05 -4.09 25.85
CA ILE A 68 -11.03 -3.11 26.20
C ILE A 68 -11.81 -2.02 26.91
N ARG A 69 -11.56 -1.87 28.22
CA ARG A 69 -11.92 -0.62 28.88
C ARG A 69 -11.01 0.42 28.27
N LEU A 70 -11.57 1.26 27.40
CA LEU A 70 -10.85 2.42 26.87
C LEU A 70 -10.26 3.21 28.06
N PRO A 71 -9.04 3.72 27.94
CA PRO A 71 -8.42 4.54 28.98
C PRO A 71 -9.37 5.66 29.41
N SER A 72 -9.41 5.95 30.71
CA SER A 72 -10.41 6.85 31.29
C SER A 72 -10.26 8.32 30.84
N LYS A 73 -9.08 8.73 30.36
CA LYS A 73 -8.81 10.05 29.79
C LYS A 73 -7.78 9.98 28.66
N ILE A 74 -8.17 10.45 27.47
CA ILE A 74 -7.32 10.62 26.29
C ILE A 74 -7.19 12.12 26.03
N LYS A 75 -5.96 12.60 25.79
CA LYS A 75 -5.66 13.98 25.37
C LYS A 75 -4.78 13.95 24.12
N ILE A 76 -5.03 14.85 23.17
CA ILE A 76 -4.15 15.07 22.01
C ILE A 76 -3.49 16.44 22.18
N GLU A 77 -2.17 16.50 21.99
CA GLU A 77 -1.35 17.70 22.05
C GLU A 77 -0.73 17.95 20.66
N TYR A 78 -0.53 19.22 20.31
CA TYR A 78 -0.03 19.66 18.99
C TYR A 78 1.22 20.53 19.16
N PRO A 79 2.35 19.95 19.61
CA PRO A 79 3.55 20.72 19.88
C PRO A 79 4.10 21.38 18.61
N ILE A 80 4.61 22.60 18.74
CA ILE A 80 5.17 23.37 17.61
C ILE A 80 6.70 23.31 17.53
N ASP A 81 7.35 22.87 18.60
CA ASP A 81 8.82 22.75 18.71
C ASP A 81 9.27 21.61 19.65
N GLU A 82 10.58 21.36 19.69
CA GLU A 82 11.15 20.31 20.55
C GLU A 82 11.04 20.64 22.04
N ALA A 83 11.00 21.92 22.42
CA ALA A 83 10.91 22.33 23.82
C ALA A 83 9.55 21.97 24.42
N GLU A 84 8.46 22.15 23.64
CA GLU A 84 7.13 21.70 24.01
C GLU A 84 7.04 20.17 24.11
N ILE A 85 7.65 19.44 23.16
CA ILE A 85 7.72 17.96 23.22
C ILE A 85 8.44 17.51 24.50
N GLN A 86 9.61 18.08 24.80
CA GLN A 86 10.35 17.77 26.04
C GLN A 86 9.55 18.10 27.30
N ARG A 87 8.86 19.26 27.32
CA ARG A 87 8.02 19.65 28.46
C ARG A 87 6.93 18.61 28.70
N ILE A 88 6.21 18.20 27.66
CA ILE A 88 5.13 17.21 27.79
C ILE A 88 5.68 15.87 28.28
N ILE A 89 6.82 15.42 27.76
CA ILE A 89 7.46 14.17 28.20
C ILE A 89 7.85 14.25 29.68
N LYS A 90 8.47 15.35 30.12
CA LYS A 90 8.87 15.53 31.53
C LYS A 90 7.66 15.54 32.47
N GLU A 91 6.60 16.26 32.12
CA GLU A 91 5.35 16.26 32.88
C GLU A 91 4.75 14.85 33.02
N VAL A 92 4.80 14.06 31.95
CA VAL A 92 4.28 12.69 31.95
C VAL A 92 5.18 11.75 32.75
N TYR A 93 6.51 11.92 32.63
CA TYR A 93 7.47 11.15 33.40
C TYR A 93 7.29 11.37 34.92
N GLU A 94 7.03 12.62 35.33
CA GLU A 94 6.71 12.98 36.72
C GLU A 94 5.36 12.42 37.20
N ASP A 95 4.33 12.39 36.33
CA ASP A 95 3.02 11.79 36.65
C ASP A 95 3.11 10.27 36.89
N GLY A 96 4.03 9.59 36.21
CA GLY A 96 4.33 8.15 36.40
C GLY A 96 3.21 7.18 35.99
N ASN A 97 2.06 7.67 35.53
CA ASN A 97 0.88 6.87 35.17
C ASN A 97 0.22 7.31 33.84
N THR A 98 0.99 8.05 33.02
CA THR A 98 0.58 8.47 31.68
C THR A 98 1.48 7.84 30.63
N ILE A 99 0.88 7.30 29.56
CA ILE A 99 1.61 6.83 28.38
C ILE A 99 1.55 7.92 27.31
N VAL A 100 2.70 8.21 26.69
CA VAL A 100 2.80 9.09 25.52
C VAL A 100 3.02 8.24 24.28
N ARG A 101 2.25 8.51 23.21
CA ARG A 101 2.51 7.96 21.87
C ARG A 101 2.35 9.05 20.81
N VAL A 102 3.03 8.89 19.68
CA VAL A 102 2.91 9.81 18.55
C VAL A 102 1.80 9.32 17.62
N ILE A 103 1.04 10.26 17.07
CA ILE A 103 0.11 10.02 15.98
C ILE A 103 0.52 10.88 14.78
N GLY A 104 0.41 10.30 13.58
CA GLY A 104 0.60 10.99 12.29
C GLY A 104 -0.65 10.81 11.43
N SER A 105 -0.47 10.53 10.15
CA SER A 105 -1.52 10.39 9.12
C SER A 105 -2.56 9.28 9.34
N GLY A 106 -2.45 8.49 10.42
CA GLY A 106 -3.41 7.45 10.76
C GLY A 106 -3.45 6.25 9.80
N HIS A 107 -2.37 6.01 9.06
CA HIS A 107 -2.24 4.92 8.08
C HIS A 107 -1.96 3.54 8.73
N SER A 108 -1.32 3.53 9.91
CA SER A 108 -1.03 2.29 10.63
C SER A 108 -2.27 1.75 11.35
N VAL A 109 -2.30 0.44 11.61
CA VAL A 109 -3.32 -0.15 12.49
C VAL A 109 -3.24 0.44 13.90
N PRO A 110 -4.36 0.68 14.59
CA PRO A 110 -4.37 1.30 15.93
C PRO A 110 -3.48 0.57 16.95
N GLU A 111 -3.38 -0.76 16.84
CA GLU A 111 -2.57 -1.61 17.71
C GLU A 111 -1.06 -1.33 17.59
N ALA A 112 -0.58 -0.83 16.43
CA ALA A 112 0.82 -0.42 16.28
C ALA A 112 1.13 0.87 17.06
N ILE A 113 0.12 1.74 17.21
CA ILE A 113 0.23 3.02 17.93
C ILE A 113 0.04 2.81 19.43
N LEU A 114 -0.88 1.94 19.86
CA LEU A 114 -1.11 1.67 21.27
C LEU A 114 -1.69 0.28 21.47
N ASP A 115 -0.88 -0.62 22.05
CA ASP A 115 -1.42 -1.85 22.61
C ASP A 115 -2.04 -1.57 23.97
N VAL A 116 -3.36 -1.74 24.05
CA VAL A 116 -4.16 -1.57 25.25
C VAL A 116 -4.27 -2.86 26.07
N SER A 117 -3.72 -3.97 25.57
CA SER A 117 -3.62 -5.22 26.31
C SER A 117 -2.70 -5.02 27.52
N GLY A 118 -3.24 -5.20 28.72
CA GLY A 118 -2.50 -4.98 29.97
C GLY A 118 -2.49 -3.54 30.50
N ILE A 119 -3.11 -2.58 29.83
CA ILE A 119 -3.27 -1.21 30.37
C ILE A 119 -4.38 -1.20 31.44
N SER A 120 -4.08 -0.65 32.62
CA SER A 120 -5.06 -0.43 33.68
C SER A 120 -6.06 0.66 33.29
N GLY A 121 -7.33 0.55 33.69
CA GLY A 121 -8.33 1.61 33.44
C GLY A 121 -8.00 2.98 34.07
N LYS A 122 -7.01 3.02 34.96
CA LYS A 122 -6.49 4.26 35.59
C LYS A 122 -5.35 4.92 34.81
N THR A 123 -4.77 4.25 33.82
CA THR A 123 -3.69 4.80 33.00
C THR A 123 -4.24 5.89 32.08
N LYS A 124 -3.54 7.02 32.02
CA LYS A 124 -3.89 8.14 31.12
C LYS A 124 -3.11 7.98 29.81
N ILE A 125 -3.68 8.42 28.70
CA ILE A 125 -2.98 8.45 27.40
C ILE A 125 -2.88 9.89 26.91
N ARG A 126 -1.68 10.30 26.49
CA ARG A 126 -1.46 11.54 25.73
C ARG A 126 -0.91 11.19 24.36
N PHE A 127 -1.59 11.64 23.31
CA PHE A 127 -1.09 11.55 21.95
C PHE A 127 -0.39 12.85 21.57
N LEU A 128 0.78 12.76 20.95
CA LEU A 128 1.42 13.91 20.29
C LEU A 128 1.14 13.84 18.80
N CYS A 129 0.41 14.81 18.28
CA CYS A 129 0.29 15.03 16.84
C CYS A 129 1.36 16.04 16.41
N LEU A 130 2.32 15.61 15.60
CA LEU A 130 3.43 16.47 15.18
C LEU A 130 3.13 17.30 13.92
N GLU A 131 1.86 17.40 13.49
CA GLU A 131 1.47 18.13 12.27
C GLU A 131 1.95 19.59 12.25
N LYS A 132 2.06 20.25 13.40
CA LYS A 132 2.57 21.63 13.54
C LYS A 132 4.09 21.72 13.69
N TYR A 133 4.74 20.57 13.87
CA TYR A 133 6.19 20.43 13.94
C TYR A 133 6.71 19.84 12.62
N HIS A 134 6.63 20.66 11.57
CA HIS A 134 7.04 20.31 10.21
C HIS A 134 8.07 21.31 9.65
N GLY A 135 8.80 20.88 8.61
CA GLY A 135 9.83 21.69 7.96
C GLY A 135 11.05 20.86 7.53
N VAL A 136 11.75 21.38 6.52
CA VAL A 136 12.90 20.76 5.86
C VAL A 136 14.02 21.78 5.77
N GLU A 137 15.23 21.38 6.16
CA GLU A 137 16.47 22.14 5.97
C GLU A 137 17.38 21.38 5.02
N ILE A 138 17.78 22.00 3.91
CA ILE A 138 18.64 21.39 2.90
C ILE A 138 20.05 21.96 3.01
N ASP A 139 21.03 21.08 3.15
CA ASP A 139 22.45 21.38 3.02
C ASP A 139 22.90 21.02 1.59
N HIS A 140 23.00 22.04 0.74
CA HIS A 140 23.44 21.90 -0.64
C HIS A 140 24.93 21.55 -0.78
N LYS A 141 25.75 21.80 0.25
CA LYS A 141 27.18 21.48 0.20
C LYS A 141 27.41 19.99 0.41
N ASN A 142 26.68 19.39 1.35
CA ASN A 142 26.83 17.98 1.69
C ASN A 142 25.78 17.08 1.02
N HIS A 143 24.85 17.66 0.26
CA HIS A 143 23.71 16.97 -0.35
C HIS A 143 22.90 16.19 0.69
N THR A 144 22.50 16.86 1.78
CA THR A 144 21.69 16.25 2.84
C THR A 144 20.47 17.12 3.14
N ALA A 145 19.37 16.51 3.60
CA ALA A 145 18.24 17.25 4.16
C ALA A 145 17.91 16.76 5.57
N THR A 146 17.75 17.69 6.50
CA THR A 146 17.19 17.42 7.83
C THR A 146 15.72 17.80 7.85
N VAL A 147 14.85 16.83 8.11
CA VAL A 147 13.40 16.99 8.09
C VAL A 147 12.82 16.72 9.48
N LYS A 148 11.88 17.57 9.91
CA LYS A 148 11.13 17.35 11.14
C LYS A 148 10.11 16.22 10.95
N ALA A 149 9.97 15.37 11.96
CA ALA A 149 9.23 14.11 11.91
C ALA A 149 7.73 14.24 11.57
N GLY A 150 7.13 15.41 11.82
CA GLY A 150 5.74 15.71 11.47
C GLY A 150 5.52 16.11 10.01
N THR A 151 6.59 16.34 9.25
CA THR A 151 6.50 16.64 7.81
C THR A 151 5.98 15.41 7.07
N HIS A 152 5.03 15.60 6.14
CA HIS A 152 4.57 14.54 5.26
C HIS A 152 5.56 14.29 4.12
N LEU A 153 5.70 13.03 3.69
CA LEU A 153 6.52 12.66 2.53
C LEU A 153 5.96 13.32 1.24
N ASN A 154 4.68 13.06 0.96
CA ASN A 154 3.82 13.69 -0.04
C ASN A 154 2.58 14.31 0.65
N ARG A 155 1.77 15.06 -0.10
CA ARG A 155 0.52 15.63 0.42
C ARG A 155 -0.45 14.54 0.89
N ASP A 156 -0.84 14.57 2.17
CA ASP A 156 -1.91 13.74 2.71
C ASP A 156 -3.28 14.30 2.28
N PRO A 157 -4.11 13.55 1.54
CA PRO A 157 -5.44 14.00 1.16
C PRO A 157 -6.43 14.14 2.34
N LYS A 158 -6.14 13.56 3.51
CA LYS A 158 -6.98 13.64 4.72
C LYS A 158 -6.70 14.88 5.57
N ASP A 159 -5.49 15.43 5.48
CA ASP A 159 -5.07 16.65 6.19
C ASP A 159 -5.11 17.86 5.24
N ILE A 160 -6.30 18.44 5.10
CA ILE A 160 -6.56 19.54 4.17
C ILE A 160 -5.96 20.87 4.67
N GLU A 161 -5.75 21.00 5.99
CA GLU A 161 -5.33 22.26 6.61
C GLU A 161 -3.80 22.39 6.65
N ASN A 162 -3.08 21.32 6.99
CA ASN A 162 -1.63 21.39 7.24
C ASN A 162 -0.79 20.62 6.20
N SER A 163 -1.38 19.73 5.39
CA SER A 163 -0.65 18.96 4.37
C SER A 163 -0.91 19.50 2.96
N THR A 164 0.14 20.08 2.36
CA THR A 164 0.11 20.63 1.01
C THR A 164 1.21 19.99 0.16
N VAL A 165 1.12 20.14 -1.16
CA VAL A 165 2.21 19.68 -2.03
C VAL A 165 3.49 20.47 -1.70
N GLN A 166 3.37 21.79 -1.51
CA GLN A 166 4.50 22.70 -1.36
C GLN A 166 5.28 22.52 -0.05
N ASN A 167 4.63 22.02 1.01
CA ASN A 167 5.28 21.75 2.28
C ASN A 167 5.65 20.26 2.49
N SER A 168 5.39 19.40 1.48
CA SER A 168 5.78 17.99 1.54
C SER A 168 7.28 17.81 1.28
N PHE A 169 7.90 16.84 1.96
CA PHE A 169 9.34 16.64 1.93
C PHE A 169 9.84 16.35 0.51
N ASN A 170 9.19 15.44 -0.20
CA ASN A 170 9.61 15.01 -1.53
C ASN A 170 9.54 16.15 -2.54
N TYR A 171 8.49 16.98 -2.48
CA TYR A 171 8.38 18.16 -3.33
C TYR A 171 9.50 19.16 -3.06
N ILE A 172 9.77 19.47 -1.78
CA ILE A 172 10.79 20.45 -1.40
C ILE A 172 12.17 20.04 -1.91
N ILE A 173 12.56 18.76 -1.75
CA ILE A 173 13.87 18.30 -2.24
C ILE A 173 13.92 18.20 -3.77
N ASP A 174 12.82 17.82 -4.44
CA ASP A 174 12.74 17.80 -5.90
C ASP A 174 12.94 19.20 -6.50
N GLN A 175 12.32 20.23 -5.90
CA GLN A 175 12.52 21.62 -6.31
C GLN A 175 13.96 22.11 -6.06
N ALA A 176 14.68 21.50 -5.13
CA ALA A 176 16.10 21.75 -4.89
C ALA A 176 17.03 20.92 -5.80
N GLY A 177 16.49 20.12 -6.72
CA GLY A 177 17.26 19.28 -7.65
C GLY A 177 17.67 17.91 -7.07
N TYR A 178 17.01 17.48 -6.00
CA TYR A 178 17.35 16.27 -5.26
C TYR A 178 16.20 15.25 -5.17
N ALA A 179 16.54 14.01 -4.85
CA ALA A 179 15.58 12.93 -4.62
C ALA A 179 16.07 11.95 -3.57
N LEU A 180 15.16 11.09 -3.11
CA LEU A 180 15.46 9.84 -2.44
C LEU A 180 15.57 8.70 -3.46
N PRO A 181 16.36 7.65 -3.19
CA PRO A 181 16.56 6.56 -4.15
C PRO A 181 15.34 5.65 -4.31
N ASP A 182 14.44 5.64 -3.33
CA ASP A 182 13.24 4.82 -3.31
C ASP A 182 12.18 5.45 -2.39
N LEU A 183 10.94 4.99 -2.50
CA LEU A 183 9.81 5.37 -1.66
C LEU A 183 8.88 4.18 -1.41
N GLY A 184 8.19 4.18 -0.26
CA GLY A 184 7.14 3.20 -0.01
C GLY A 184 5.93 3.39 -0.92
N GLY A 185 5.09 2.35 -1.00
CA GLY A 185 3.88 2.36 -1.83
C GLY A 185 2.91 3.49 -1.50
N VAL A 186 2.90 3.98 -0.25
CA VAL A 186 2.14 5.14 0.19
C VAL A 186 3.07 6.19 0.79
N ALA A 187 3.07 7.38 0.22
CA ALA A 187 3.85 8.54 0.64
C ALA A 187 3.00 9.62 1.32
N HIS A 188 1.73 9.37 1.63
CA HIS A 188 0.93 10.30 2.46
C HIS A 188 1.35 10.34 3.93
N GLN A 189 2.27 9.46 4.36
CA GLN A 189 2.69 9.32 5.76
C GLN A 189 3.60 10.49 6.20
N THR A 190 3.56 10.84 7.49
CA THR A 190 4.62 11.66 8.09
C THR A 190 5.94 10.89 8.12
N VAL A 191 7.06 11.59 7.92
CA VAL A 191 8.40 10.98 7.83
C VAL A 191 8.73 10.19 9.10
N GLY A 192 8.34 10.69 10.28
CA GLY A 192 8.54 9.97 11.55
C GLY A 192 7.78 8.65 11.61
N GLY A 193 6.53 8.63 11.11
CA GLY A 193 5.70 7.42 11.04
C GLY A 193 6.26 6.41 10.04
N PHE A 194 6.61 6.86 8.83
CA PHE A 194 7.19 6.04 7.77
C PHE A 194 8.43 5.26 8.25
N ILE A 195 9.33 5.94 8.95
CA ILE A 195 10.56 5.32 9.46
C ILE A 195 10.26 4.38 10.62
N SER A 196 9.39 4.80 11.56
CA SER A 196 9.05 4.03 12.77
C SER A 196 8.52 2.63 12.46
N THR A 197 7.84 2.46 11.32
CA THR A 197 7.25 1.19 10.88
C THR A 197 8.14 0.40 9.93
N GLY A 198 9.30 0.92 9.52
CA GLY A 198 10.14 0.28 8.52
C GLY A 198 9.48 0.21 7.14
N SER A 199 8.69 1.22 6.78
CA SER A 199 8.05 1.29 5.46
C SER A 199 9.13 1.32 4.36
N ALA A 200 8.99 0.48 3.34
CA ALA A 200 9.95 0.32 2.26
C ALA A 200 9.25 0.29 0.89
N GLY A 201 10.03 0.52 -0.18
CA GLY A 201 9.57 0.45 -1.57
C GLY A 201 9.82 -0.89 -2.24
N GLY A 202 9.49 -0.97 -3.53
CA GLY A 202 9.58 -2.18 -4.35
C GLY A 202 10.89 -2.25 -5.13
N SER A 203 12.04 -2.34 -4.47
CA SER A 203 13.35 -2.46 -5.13
C SER A 203 14.30 -3.40 -4.39
N LEU A 204 15.19 -4.08 -5.14
CA LEU A 204 16.34 -4.80 -4.60
C LEU A 204 17.67 -4.05 -4.78
N VAL A 205 17.66 -2.93 -5.50
CA VAL A 205 18.87 -2.15 -5.85
C VAL A 205 18.85 -0.73 -5.27
N HIS A 206 17.68 -0.27 -4.84
CA HIS A 206 17.47 1.01 -4.18
C HIS A 206 16.80 0.78 -2.82
N ASN A 207 17.20 1.56 -1.82
CA ASN A 207 16.62 1.50 -0.48
C ASN A 207 16.62 2.89 0.16
N VAL A 208 15.44 3.36 0.56
CA VAL A 208 15.28 4.65 1.24
C VAL A 208 16.01 4.70 2.59
N HIS A 209 16.09 3.56 3.30
CA HIS A 209 16.71 3.51 4.62
C HIS A 209 18.23 3.72 4.57
N ASP A 210 18.89 3.32 3.48
CA ASP A 210 20.33 3.55 3.26
C ASP A 210 20.65 5.05 3.13
N SER A 211 19.64 5.87 2.86
CA SER A 211 19.78 7.33 2.80
C SER A 211 19.71 7.98 4.18
N ILE A 212 19.29 7.29 5.23
CA ILE A 212 19.19 7.88 6.57
C ILE A 212 20.58 7.89 7.20
N ILE A 213 21.06 9.07 7.61
CA ILE A 213 22.40 9.23 8.20
C ILE A 213 22.38 9.72 9.65
N LYS A 214 21.27 10.36 10.06
CA LYS A 214 21.05 10.79 11.45
C LYS A 214 19.58 10.69 11.84
N ILE A 215 19.32 10.32 13.08
CA ILE A 215 18.00 10.32 13.72
C ILE A 215 18.13 11.05 15.05
N ARG A 216 17.27 12.06 15.26
CA ARG A 216 17.15 12.75 16.54
C ARG A 216 15.92 12.24 17.27
N ILE A 217 16.10 11.79 18.51
CA ILE A 217 15.01 11.32 19.37
C ILE A 217 14.97 12.08 20.68
N ILE A 218 13.79 12.17 21.28
CA ILE A 218 13.60 12.52 22.69
C ILE A 218 13.14 11.26 23.43
N ASP A 219 13.95 10.81 24.39
CA ASP A 219 13.64 9.61 25.17
C ASP A 219 12.54 9.86 26.22
N GLY A 220 12.14 8.81 26.94
CA GLY A 220 11.10 8.90 27.98
C GLY A 220 11.45 9.82 29.16
N LYS A 221 12.71 10.24 29.33
CA LYS A 221 13.16 11.18 30.36
C LYS A 221 13.22 12.63 29.83
N GLY A 222 12.88 12.85 28.57
CA GLY A 222 12.99 14.14 27.92
C GLY A 222 14.42 14.49 27.51
N ILE A 223 15.35 13.53 27.48
CA ILE A 223 16.72 13.73 27.03
C ILE A 223 16.76 13.61 25.51
N ILE A 224 17.44 14.55 24.86
CA ILE A 224 17.64 14.53 23.42
C ILE A 224 18.87 13.70 23.08
N HIS A 225 18.73 12.83 22.09
CA HIS A 225 19.83 12.07 21.51
C HIS A 225 19.91 12.36 20.02
N ASP A 226 21.08 12.78 19.55
CA ASP A 226 21.43 12.79 18.13
C ASP A 226 22.20 11.51 17.83
N LEU A 227 21.59 10.62 17.06
CA LEU A 227 22.14 9.31 16.71
C LEU A 227 22.58 9.35 15.25
N SER A 228 23.81 8.94 14.96
CA SER A 228 24.36 8.96 13.60
C SER A 228 24.85 7.59 13.16
N ILE A 229 24.75 7.31 11.85
CA ILE A 229 25.37 6.13 11.25
C ILE A 229 26.90 6.14 11.41
N ASP A 230 27.51 7.33 11.48
CA ASP A 230 28.95 7.54 11.58
C ASP A 230 29.48 7.50 13.03
N ASP A 231 28.61 7.30 14.03
CA ASP A 231 29.05 7.12 15.42
C ASP A 231 29.92 5.87 15.56
N ALA A 232 30.97 5.95 16.38
CA ALA A 232 31.87 4.81 16.62
C ALA A 232 31.13 3.56 17.14
N ASP A 233 30.05 3.77 17.91
CA ASP A 233 29.02 2.79 18.22
C ASP A 233 27.66 3.31 17.73
N ASN A 234 27.22 2.83 16.56
CA ASN A 234 25.96 3.22 15.93
C ASN A 234 24.80 2.27 16.27
N SER A 235 24.93 1.39 17.27
CA SER A 235 23.88 0.43 17.65
C SER A 235 22.54 1.10 17.99
N LYS A 236 22.58 2.26 18.65
CA LYS A 236 21.38 3.05 18.96
C LYS A 236 20.72 3.63 17.72
N PHE A 237 21.51 4.10 16.75
CA PHE A 237 21.01 4.58 15.47
C PHE A 237 20.25 3.47 14.74
N LEU A 238 20.85 2.28 14.63
CA LEU A 238 20.25 1.12 13.97
C LEU A 238 18.95 0.66 14.65
N ALA A 239 18.86 0.79 15.97
CA ALA A 239 17.66 0.43 16.73
C ALA A 239 16.54 1.49 16.65
N ALA A 240 16.87 2.78 16.52
CA ALA A 240 15.91 3.87 16.62
C ALA A 240 14.94 3.96 15.44
N GLY A 241 15.40 3.64 14.23
CA GLY A 241 14.62 3.75 12.99
C GLY A 241 13.32 2.94 13.04
N VAL A 242 13.40 1.63 13.16
CA VAL A 242 12.23 0.72 13.17
C VAL A 242 11.83 0.37 14.60
N SER A 243 11.55 1.39 15.40
CA SER A 243 11.29 1.23 16.84
C SER A 243 9.82 1.30 17.24
N LEU A 244 8.90 1.60 16.29
CA LEU A 244 7.49 1.90 16.58
C LEU A 244 7.30 3.03 17.63
N GLY A 245 8.34 3.86 17.83
CA GLY A 245 8.39 4.92 18.85
C GLY A 245 8.68 4.42 20.27
N LEU A 246 9.11 3.16 20.46
CA LEU A 246 9.39 2.57 21.78
C LEU A 246 10.70 3.06 22.40
N LEU A 247 11.67 3.50 21.59
CA LEU A 247 12.95 4.02 22.07
C LEU A 247 12.92 5.53 22.33
N GLY A 248 11.83 6.20 21.97
CA GLY A 248 11.65 7.64 22.10
C GLY A 248 10.83 8.21 20.96
N ILE A 249 10.58 9.51 21.04
CA ILE A 249 9.87 10.27 20.02
C ILE A 249 10.90 10.75 19.00
N ILE A 250 10.85 10.25 17.77
CA ILE A 250 11.64 10.79 16.66
C ILE A 250 11.18 12.21 16.39
N THR A 251 12.10 13.17 16.45
CA THR A 251 11.82 14.58 16.15
C THR A 251 12.41 15.00 14.81
N LYS A 252 13.60 14.54 14.45
CA LYS A 252 14.22 14.88 13.16
C LYS A 252 14.90 13.67 12.55
N ILE A 253 14.95 13.66 11.23
CA ILE A 253 15.70 12.69 10.44
C ILE A 253 16.55 13.45 9.42
N THR A 254 17.82 13.07 9.28
CA THR A 254 18.68 13.58 8.21
C THR A 254 18.88 12.51 7.15
N PHE A 255 18.54 12.86 5.91
CA PHE A 255 18.75 12.04 4.73
C PHE A 255 19.94 12.55 3.93
N LYS A 256 20.75 11.64 3.42
CA LYS A 256 21.62 11.84 2.27
C LYS A 256 20.75 11.83 1.01
N LEU A 257 20.98 12.80 0.14
CA LEU A 257 20.19 12.99 -1.07
C LEU A 257 21.00 12.61 -2.31
N MET A 258 20.31 12.17 -3.35
CA MET A 258 20.85 12.03 -4.69
C MET A 258 20.27 13.10 -5.62
N LYS A 259 20.83 13.24 -6.83
CA LYS A 259 20.24 14.11 -7.85
C LYS A 259 18.84 13.61 -8.20
N ASN A 260 17.90 14.53 -8.43
CA ASN A 260 16.57 14.14 -8.85
C ASN A 260 16.54 13.41 -10.20
N TYR A 261 15.48 12.62 -10.38
CA TYR A 261 15.29 11.76 -11.54
C TYR A 261 13.81 11.61 -11.85
N TYR A 262 13.54 11.15 -13.07
CA TYR A 262 12.24 10.66 -13.49
C TYR A 262 12.30 9.14 -13.51
N ILE A 263 11.16 8.49 -13.55
CA ILE A 263 11.07 7.06 -13.83
C ILE A 263 10.33 6.85 -15.14
N THR A 264 10.71 5.81 -15.86
CA THR A 264 9.93 5.30 -17.00
C THR A 264 9.74 3.81 -16.84
N GLY A 265 8.60 3.32 -17.26
CA GLY A 265 8.22 1.94 -17.01
C GLY A 265 6.95 1.51 -17.71
N ASN A 266 6.53 0.30 -17.40
CA ASN A 266 5.26 -0.25 -17.84
C ASN A 266 4.62 -1.12 -16.77
N GLU A 267 3.30 -1.20 -16.85
CA GLU A 267 2.51 -2.25 -16.23
C GLU A 267 1.97 -3.17 -17.31
N ILE A 268 2.26 -4.47 -17.19
CA ILE A 268 1.72 -5.52 -18.05
C ILE A 268 0.74 -6.37 -17.25
N VAL A 269 -0.45 -6.59 -17.81
CA VAL A 269 -1.40 -7.58 -17.30
C VAL A 269 -1.48 -8.74 -18.29
N ALA A 270 -1.12 -9.93 -17.83
CA ALA A 270 -1.11 -11.15 -18.64
C ALA A 270 -1.78 -12.33 -17.92
N SER A 271 -2.24 -13.32 -18.69
CA SER A 271 -2.58 -14.63 -18.13
C SER A 271 -1.32 -15.32 -17.63
N ILE A 272 -1.40 -16.05 -16.50
CA ILE A 272 -0.23 -16.75 -15.94
C ILE A 272 0.25 -17.94 -16.80
N THR A 273 -0.61 -18.45 -17.69
CA THR A 273 -0.30 -19.55 -18.62
C THR A 273 -1.03 -19.34 -19.95
N PRO A 274 -0.42 -19.68 -21.11
CA PRO A 274 0.95 -20.20 -21.27
C PRO A 274 2.01 -19.13 -20.95
N LEU A 275 3.30 -19.50 -20.96
CA LEU A 275 4.40 -18.54 -20.93
C LEU A 275 4.62 -17.98 -22.34
N SER A 276 4.87 -16.67 -22.44
CA SER A 276 5.16 -15.98 -23.70
C SER A 276 5.68 -14.57 -23.44
N ASN A 277 6.63 -14.11 -24.26
CA ASN A 277 7.05 -12.70 -24.25
C ASN A 277 5.99 -11.75 -24.84
N ASP A 278 5.07 -12.25 -25.67
CA ASP A 278 3.87 -11.51 -26.04
C ASP A 278 2.82 -11.68 -24.93
N PHE A 279 2.61 -10.61 -24.17
CA PHE A 279 1.66 -10.55 -23.06
C PHE A 279 0.19 -10.83 -23.48
N LYS A 280 -0.12 -10.69 -24.78
CA LYS A 280 -1.44 -11.05 -25.32
C LYS A 280 -1.63 -12.55 -25.44
N VAL A 281 -0.53 -13.30 -25.52
CA VAL A 281 -0.52 -14.76 -25.64
C VAL A 281 -0.31 -15.42 -24.29
N GLY A 282 0.57 -14.89 -23.44
CA GLY A 282 0.97 -15.55 -22.20
C GLY A 282 1.77 -14.67 -21.25
N CYS A 283 2.28 -15.26 -20.17
CA CYS A 283 3.00 -14.53 -19.13
C CYS A 283 4.48 -14.32 -19.50
N PRO A 284 5.01 -13.09 -19.41
CA PRO A 284 6.43 -12.81 -19.64
C PRO A 284 7.30 -13.08 -18.40
N ILE A 285 6.74 -13.66 -17.34
CA ILE A 285 7.45 -14.14 -16.15
C ILE A 285 6.85 -15.50 -15.80
N ASP A 286 7.70 -16.48 -15.50
CA ASP A 286 7.26 -17.75 -14.94
C ASP A 286 6.99 -17.59 -13.44
N LEU A 287 5.71 -17.47 -13.09
CA LEU A 287 5.26 -17.32 -11.71
C LEU A 287 5.49 -18.59 -10.88
N LEU A 288 5.39 -19.77 -11.50
CA LEU A 288 5.25 -21.06 -10.80
C LEU A 288 6.38 -22.05 -11.12
N GLY A 289 7.38 -21.65 -11.90
CA GLY A 289 8.51 -22.48 -12.26
C GLY A 289 9.82 -21.71 -12.28
N ASP A 290 10.83 -22.34 -12.88
CA ASP A 290 12.21 -21.86 -12.91
C ASP A 290 12.52 -21.03 -14.17
N GLY A 291 11.48 -20.55 -14.88
CA GLY A 291 11.63 -19.83 -16.14
C GLY A 291 11.67 -20.75 -17.36
N ASP A 292 11.66 -20.14 -18.54
CA ASP A 292 11.79 -20.81 -19.83
C ASP A 292 13.02 -20.24 -20.57
N LYS A 293 14.09 -21.03 -20.63
CA LYS A 293 15.35 -20.62 -21.25
C LYS A 293 15.29 -20.52 -22.78
N GLU A 294 14.43 -21.31 -23.42
CA GLU A 294 14.28 -21.27 -24.88
C GLU A 294 13.58 -19.98 -25.29
N GLN A 295 12.54 -19.60 -24.54
CA GLN A 295 11.81 -18.36 -24.75
C GLN A 295 12.44 -17.14 -24.07
N LYS A 296 13.49 -17.31 -23.25
CA LYS A 296 14.12 -16.26 -22.42
C LYS A 296 13.13 -15.60 -21.46
N ILE A 297 12.28 -16.39 -20.82
CA ILE A 297 11.32 -15.94 -19.83
C ILE A 297 11.90 -16.23 -18.44
N PRO A 298 12.08 -15.22 -17.56
CA PRO A 298 12.67 -15.43 -16.25
C PRO A 298 11.69 -16.11 -15.29
N SER A 299 12.23 -16.84 -14.33
CA SER A 299 11.54 -17.07 -13.05
C SER A 299 11.31 -15.75 -12.31
N ILE A 300 10.42 -15.73 -11.30
CA ILE A 300 10.29 -14.55 -10.44
C ILE A 300 11.62 -14.18 -9.76
N TYR A 301 12.39 -15.18 -9.32
CA TYR A 301 13.67 -14.93 -8.66
C TYR A 301 14.63 -14.19 -9.59
N GLU A 302 14.80 -14.68 -10.82
CA GLU A 302 15.66 -14.05 -11.83
C GLU A 302 15.14 -12.65 -12.22
N PHE A 303 13.83 -12.48 -12.36
CA PHE A 303 13.22 -11.19 -12.69
C PHE A 303 13.61 -10.10 -11.68
N PHE A 304 13.53 -10.40 -10.39
CA PHE A 304 13.89 -9.43 -9.35
C PHE A 304 15.40 -9.29 -9.15
N THR A 305 16.16 -10.40 -9.14
CA THR A 305 17.61 -10.37 -8.85
C THR A 305 18.45 -9.85 -10.01
N ASN A 306 17.98 -10.01 -11.25
CA ASN A 306 18.59 -9.44 -12.45
C ASN A 306 17.80 -8.22 -12.95
N SER A 307 17.29 -7.40 -12.02
CA SER A 307 16.39 -6.26 -12.31
C SER A 307 16.82 -5.39 -13.50
N LYS A 308 18.12 -5.11 -13.63
CA LYS A 308 18.68 -4.30 -14.74
C LYS A 308 18.48 -4.93 -16.12
N GLU A 309 18.53 -6.26 -16.23
CA GLU A 309 18.26 -6.97 -17.49
C GLU A 309 16.80 -6.79 -17.93
N TYR A 310 15.90 -6.59 -16.96
CA TYR A 310 14.46 -6.52 -17.17
C TYR A 310 13.88 -5.11 -17.04
N ASP A 311 14.72 -4.07 -17.00
CA ASP A 311 14.31 -2.67 -16.76
C ASP A 311 13.42 -2.52 -15.51
N ALA A 312 13.78 -3.24 -14.45
CA ALA A 312 12.97 -3.48 -13.27
C ALA A 312 13.67 -3.07 -11.97
N ASP A 313 14.49 -2.00 -12.02
CA ASP A 313 15.15 -1.42 -10.84
C ASP A 313 14.13 -1.15 -9.73
N TYR A 314 12.91 -0.78 -10.10
CA TYR A 314 11.72 -0.85 -9.27
C TYR A 314 10.74 -1.86 -9.87
N ALA A 315 10.14 -2.72 -9.05
CA ALA A 315 9.23 -3.74 -9.53
C ALA A 315 8.19 -4.15 -8.48
N ARG A 316 6.98 -4.45 -8.97
CA ARG A 316 5.88 -4.98 -8.17
C ARG A 316 5.08 -5.99 -8.99
N ILE A 317 4.70 -7.09 -8.36
CA ILE A 317 3.85 -8.11 -8.96
C ILE A 317 2.56 -8.22 -8.14
N PHE A 318 1.42 -8.11 -8.81
CA PHE A 318 0.11 -8.39 -8.23
C PHE A 318 -0.49 -9.64 -8.88
N TRP A 319 -0.80 -10.65 -8.07
CA TRP A 319 -1.34 -11.92 -8.55
C TRP A 319 -2.83 -12.05 -8.22
N TRP A 320 -3.63 -12.35 -9.25
CA TRP A 320 -5.04 -12.68 -9.15
C TRP A 320 -5.25 -14.19 -9.33
N PRO A 321 -5.09 -15.00 -8.26
CA PRO A 321 -5.07 -16.48 -8.33
C PRO A 321 -6.45 -17.13 -8.49
N GLN A 322 -7.52 -16.33 -8.53
CA GLN A 322 -8.87 -16.88 -8.47
C GLN A 322 -9.21 -17.64 -9.76
N ASP A 323 -9.88 -18.79 -9.61
CA ASP A 323 -10.36 -19.61 -10.72
C ASP A 323 -11.19 -18.77 -11.71
N GLY A 324 -10.82 -18.83 -13.00
CA GLY A 324 -11.45 -18.05 -14.06
C GLY A 324 -10.92 -16.61 -14.19
N VAL A 325 -9.96 -16.20 -13.36
CA VAL A 325 -9.19 -14.94 -13.50
C VAL A 325 -7.75 -15.27 -13.88
N ASN A 326 -6.96 -15.83 -12.95
CA ASN A 326 -5.57 -16.27 -13.15
C ASN A 326 -4.71 -15.28 -13.96
N ARG A 327 -4.54 -14.07 -13.40
CA ARG A 327 -3.79 -12.97 -14.03
C ARG A 327 -2.61 -12.53 -13.18
N LEU A 328 -1.56 -12.09 -13.85
CA LEU A 328 -0.43 -11.41 -13.24
C LEU A 328 -0.42 -9.96 -13.75
N THR A 329 -0.37 -9.01 -12.82
CA THR A 329 -0.04 -7.62 -13.10
C THR A 329 1.42 -7.41 -12.73
N ILE A 330 2.23 -7.00 -13.68
CA ILE A 330 3.67 -6.82 -13.55
C ILE A 330 3.96 -5.35 -13.79
N TRP A 331 4.21 -4.61 -12.71
CA TRP A 331 4.66 -3.24 -12.77
C TRP A 331 6.17 -3.21 -12.65
N ARG A 332 6.84 -2.46 -13.52
CA ARG A 332 8.30 -2.25 -13.47
C ARG A 332 8.67 -0.88 -13.98
N ALA A 333 9.75 -0.33 -13.42
CA ALA A 333 10.31 0.94 -13.83
C ALA A 333 11.81 0.98 -13.62
N LYS A 334 12.45 1.92 -14.31
CA LYS A 334 13.84 2.31 -14.10
C LYS A 334 13.99 3.82 -14.00
N PRO A 335 15.00 4.32 -13.27
CA PRO A 335 15.29 5.74 -13.22
C PRO A 335 15.85 6.23 -14.57
N ILE A 336 15.48 7.43 -14.95
CA ILE A 336 16.06 8.19 -16.06
C ILE A 336 16.47 9.58 -15.57
N PRO A 337 17.56 10.17 -16.10
CA PRO A 337 18.00 11.49 -15.67
C PRO A 337 16.88 12.53 -15.78
N ALA A 338 16.75 13.40 -14.78
CA ALA A 338 15.92 14.58 -14.91
C ALA A 338 16.51 15.49 -16.01
N PRO A 339 15.66 16.11 -16.85
CA PRO A 339 16.11 17.03 -17.89
C PRO A 339 16.88 18.20 -17.26
N SER A 340 17.91 18.68 -17.97
CA SER A 340 18.63 19.88 -17.54
C SER A 340 17.73 21.13 -17.65
N ASN A 341 18.10 22.22 -16.97
CA ASN A 341 17.30 23.45 -16.97
C ASN A 341 17.07 24.04 -18.38
N ASP A 342 17.95 23.71 -19.34
CA ASP A 342 17.88 24.18 -20.72
C ASP A 342 17.11 23.23 -21.65
N GLU A 343 16.75 22.03 -21.16
CA GLU A 343 15.99 21.04 -21.90
C GLU A 343 14.48 21.19 -21.66
N LYS A 344 13.68 20.82 -22.67
CA LYS A 344 12.23 20.75 -22.47
C LYS A 344 11.90 19.72 -21.39
N PRO A 345 10.94 20.00 -20.49
CA PRO A 345 10.47 19.02 -19.54
C PRO A 345 10.02 17.73 -20.26
N LEU A 346 10.39 16.60 -19.70
CA LEU A 346 9.91 15.30 -20.16
C LEU A 346 8.38 15.23 -20.08
N SER A 347 7.74 14.64 -21.09
CA SER A 347 6.29 14.45 -21.10
C SER A 347 5.88 13.52 -19.95
N ILE A 348 5.07 14.01 -19.02
CA ILE A 348 4.55 13.19 -17.93
C ILE A 348 3.34 12.42 -18.46
N ASN A 349 3.42 11.09 -18.37
CA ASN A 349 2.28 10.19 -18.53
C ASN A 349 2.22 9.35 -17.25
N SER A 350 1.53 9.87 -16.24
CA SER A 350 1.50 9.26 -14.92
C SER A 350 0.85 7.88 -14.95
N TYR A 351 1.46 6.95 -14.21
CA TYR A 351 0.89 5.62 -13.98
C TYR A 351 -0.46 5.72 -13.27
N ASN A 352 -1.46 4.97 -13.72
CA ASN A 352 -2.79 4.91 -13.12
C ASN A 352 -3.09 3.49 -12.62
N GLU A 353 -3.14 3.35 -11.29
CA GLU A 353 -3.43 2.08 -10.60
C GLU A 353 -4.78 1.47 -10.97
N PHE A 354 -5.81 2.31 -11.07
CA PHE A 354 -7.11 1.87 -11.53
C PHE A 354 -7.17 2.04 -13.04
N PRO A 355 -7.45 0.97 -13.80
CA PRO A 355 -7.51 1.08 -15.24
C PRO A 355 -8.60 2.05 -15.65
N VAL A 356 -8.31 2.80 -16.70
CA VAL A 356 -9.36 3.46 -17.49
C VAL A 356 -10.17 2.33 -18.14
N ILE A 357 -11.29 1.96 -17.54
CA ILE A 357 -12.10 0.83 -18.02
C ILE A 357 -12.70 1.24 -19.36
N ALA A 358 -12.11 0.71 -20.43
CA ALA A 358 -12.50 0.92 -21.81
C ALA A 358 -12.61 2.42 -22.19
N GLY A 359 -11.62 3.24 -21.84
CA GLY A 359 -11.60 4.67 -22.17
C GLY A 359 -12.43 5.58 -21.26
N SER A 360 -13.00 5.04 -20.16
CA SER A 360 -13.78 5.79 -19.17
C SER A 360 -13.07 5.96 -17.84
N GLU A 361 -13.11 7.18 -17.30
CA GLU A 361 -12.91 7.45 -15.87
C GLU A 361 -14.15 6.97 -15.11
N ILE A 362 -14.15 5.70 -14.71
CA ILE A 362 -15.22 5.15 -13.86
C ILE A 362 -14.95 5.62 -12.43
N PRO A 363 -15.97 6.09 -11.68
CA PRO A 363 -15.77 6.52 -10.30
C PRO A 363 -15.11 5.41 -9.48
N ALA A 364 -13.97 5.69 -8.86
CA ALA A 364 -13.20 4.73 -8.06
C ALA A 364 -14.06 4.01 -7.01
N GLN A 365 -15.04 4.72 -6.42
CA GLN A 365 -16.01 4.16 -5.48
C GLN A 365 -16.82 2.99 -6.04
N LEU A 366 -17.21 3.08 -7.32
CA LEU A 366 -18.00 2.04 -7.96
C LEU A 366 -17.13 0.82 -8.29
N VAL A 367 -15.91 1.06 -8.79
CA VAL A 367 -14.91 0.02 -9.07
C VAL A 367 -14.60 -0.76 -7.80
N ALA A 368 -14.15 -0.06 -6.74
CA ALA A 368 -13.84 -0.65 -5.45
C ALA A 368 -15.01 -1.44 -4.86
N SER A 369 -16.22 -0.89 -4.91
CA SER A 369 -17.42 -1.58 -4.44
C SER A 369 -17.67 -2.88 -5.19
N LEU A 370 -17.51 -2.91 -6.52
CA LEU A 370 -17.76 -4.11 -7.33
C LEU A 370 -16.65 -5.16 -7.16
N VAL A 371 -15.39 -4.73 -7.06
CA VAL A 371 -14.26 -5.61 -6.73
C VAL A 371 -14.48 -6.27 -5.36
N MET A 372 -14.86 -5.50 -4.33
CA MET A 372 -15.16 -6.05 -3.01
C MET A 372 -16.33 -7.04 -3.02
N ILE A 373 -17.37 -6.78 -3.82
CA ILE A 373 -18.48 -7.73 -4.01
C ILE A 373 -17.97 -9.03 -4.66
N ALA A 374 -17.16 -8.92 -5.71
CA ALA A 374 -16.58 -10.07 -6.40
C ALA A 374 -15.67 -10.90 -5.49
N LEU A 375 -14.80 -10.27 -4.70
CA LEU A 375 -13.95 -10.96 -3.72
C LEU A 375 -14.78 -11.72 -2.68
N ASN A 376 -15.89 -11.15 -2.20
CA ASN A 376 -16.81 -11.87 -1.30
C ASN A 376 -17.49 -13.05 -2.01
N LEU A 377 -17.92 -12.89 -3.26
CA LEU A 377 -18.50 -13.98 -4.05
C LEU A 377 -17.54 -15.16 -4.23
N PHE A 378 -16.22 -14.90 -4.36
CA PHE A 378 -15.21 -15.97 -4.43
C PHE A 378 -15.12 -16.83 -3.17
N SER A 379 -15.49 -16.29 -2.01
CA SER A 379 -15.55 -17.06 -0.75
C SER A 379 -16.74 -18.02 -0.68
N SER A 380 -17.74 -17.85 -1.56
CA SER A 380 -18.92 -18.69 -1.56
C SER A 380 -18.59 -20.14 -1.92
N LYS A 381 -19.35 -21.07 -1.33
CA LYS A 381 -19.31 -22.49 -1.72
C LYS A 381 -19.98 -22.73 -3.09
N ASN A 382 -20.80 -21.80 -3.55
CA ASN A 382 -21.52 -21.92 -4.82
C ASN A 382 -20.59 -21.62 -6.00
N LYS A 383 -20.38 -22.61 -6.89
CA LYS A 383 -19.53 -22.47 -8.08
C LYS A 383 -20.00 -21.38 -9.04
N VAL A 384 -21.30 -21.11 -9.10
CA VAL A 384 -21.86 -20.09 -10.00
C VAL A 384 -21.53 -18.68 -9.51
N TYR A 385 -21.58 -18.43 -8.20
CA TYR A 385 -21.15 -17.15 -7.63
C TYR A 385 -19.67 -16.88 -7.87
N LYS A 386 -18.82 -17.92 -7.82
CA LYS A 386 -17.40 -17.79 -8.23
C LYS A 386 -17.24 -17.41 -9.71
N LYS A 387 -18.08 -17.93 -10.60
CA LYS A 387 -18.08 -17.52 -12.03
C LYS A 387 -18.51 -16.08 -12.21
N ILE A 388 -19.53 -15.62 -11.47
CA ILE A 388 -19.94 -14.21 -11.43
C ILE A 388 -18.76 -13.33 -10.97
N ALA A 389 -18.11 -13.73 -9.88
CA ALA A 389 -16.94 -13.02 -9.36
C ALA A 389 -15.82 -12.91 -10.40
N ALA A 390 -15.48 -14.02 -11.07
CA ALA A 390 -14.48 -14.03 -12.13
C ALA A 390 -14.85 -13.10 -13.29
N CYS A 391 -16.11 -13.09 -13.71
CA CYS A 391 -16.59 -12.18 -14.75
C CYS A 391 -16.40 -10.71 -14.36
N LEU A 392 -16.67 -10.36 -13.11
CA LEU A 392 -16.47 -9.00 -12.58
C LEU A 392 -14.98 -8.64 -12.49
N ILE A 393 -14.13 -9.49 -11.90
CA ILE A 393 -12.70 -9.18 -11.77
C ILE A 393 -12.01 -9.07 -13.13
N ASN A 394 -12.36 -9.93 -14.10
CA ASN A 394 -11.80 -9.85 -15.46
C ASN A 394 -12.10 -8.51 -16.16
N LEU A 395 -13.17 -7.80 -15.78
CA LEU A 395 -13.45 -6.46 -16.28
C LEU A 395 -12.48 -5.40 -15.71
N PHE A 396 -12.04 -5.59 -14.47
CA PHE A 396 -11.18 -4.65 -13.74
C PHE A 396 -9.69 -4.94 -13.88
N VAL A 397 -9.32 -6.10 -14.41
CA VAL A 397 -7.93 -6.50 -14.61
C VAL A 397 -7.73 -6.98 -16.05
N PRO A 398 -8.05 -6.16 -17.09
CA PRO A 398 -8.01 -6.59 -18.48
C PRO A 398 -6.56 -6.91 -18.92
N ILE A 399 -6.39 -7.82 -19.89
CA ILE A 399 -5.05 -8.07 -20.48
C ILE A 399 -4.67 -6.81 -21.22
N GLY A 400 -3.47 -6.30 -20.97
CA GLY A 400 -3.09 -5.01 -21.49
C GLY A 400 -1.71 -4.57 -21.04
N ILE A 401 -1.33 -3.41 -21.54
CA ILE A 401 -0.11 -2.72 -21.16
C ILE A 401 -0.43 -1.24 -20.93
N GLN A 402 0.18 -0.66 -19.91
CA GLN A 402 0.20 0.77 -19.65
C GLN A 402 1.66 1.20 -19.55
N GLU A 403 2.12 2.02 -20.48
CA GLU A 403 3.43 2.68 -20.39
C GLU A 403 3.30 3.98 -19.62
N PHE A 404 4.33 4.34 -18.85
CA PHE A 404 4.32 5.56 -18.06
C PHE A 404 5.69 6.21 -17.96
N GLN A 405 5.66 7.50 -17.67
CA GLN A 405 6.82 8.31 -17.31
C GLN A 405 6.39 9.35 -16.30
N ASP A 406 7.04 9.39 -15.15
CA ASP A 406 6.65 10.28 -14.04
C ASP A 406 7.86 10.75 -13.25
N LYS A 407 7.65 11.75 -12.39
CA LYS A 407 8.62 12.12 -11.36
C LYS A 407 8.71 11.01 -10.32
N TRP A 408 9.91 10.79 -9.78
CA TRP A 408 10.17 9.76 -8.77
C TRP A 408 9.16 9.76 -7.61
N TYR A 409 8.84 10.93 -7.05
CA TYR A 409 7.93 11.03 -5.90
C TYR A 409 6.44 10.90 -6.22
N ASN A 410 6.07 10.87 -7.51
CA ASN A 410 4.70 10.61 -7.96
C ASN A 410 4.53 9.16 -8.44
N GLY A 411 5.55 8.63 -9.12
CA GLY A 411 5.48 7.33 -9.79
C GLY A 411 5.87 6.14 -8.90
N LEU A 412 6.75 6.34 -7.91
CA LEU A 412 7.14 5.27 -6.99
C LEU A 412 6.06 4.93 -5.94
N PRO A 413 5.34 5.92 -5.34
CA PRO A 413 4.23 5.64 -4.42
C PRO A 413 2.97 5.18 -5.17
N MET A 414 3.00 3.96 -5.69
CA MET A 414 1.95 3.42 -6.56
C MET A 414 0.55 3.41 -5.90
N ASP A 415 0.49 3.29 -4.57
CA ASP A 415 -0.75 3.17 -3.81
C ASP A 415 -1.29 4.54 -3.34
N ASP A 416 -0.59 5.66 -3.58
CA ASP A 416 -1.05 7.01 -3.23
C ASP A 416 -2.41 7.35 -3.87
N LYS A 417 -2.72 6.72 -5.02
CA LYS A 417 -3.98 6.89 -5.75
C LYS A 417 -5.10 5.98 -5.23
N VAL A 418 -4.81 5.03 -4.34
CA VAL A 418 -5.79 4.13 -3.75
C VAL A 418 -6.38 4.77 -2.50
N SER A 419 -7.69 5.06 -2.54
CA SER A 419 -8.36 5.60 -1.37
C SER A 419 -8.81 4.46 -0.43
N GLU A 420 -8.25 4.44 0.78
CA GLU A 420 -8.62 3.48 1.84
C GLU A 420 -10.10 3.58 2.25
N THR A 421 -10.68 4.79 2.20
CA THR A 421 -12.12 5.01 2.47
C THR A 421 -12.99 4.27 1.44
N ILE A 422 -12.47 4.18 0.22
CA ILE A 422 -13.18 3.62 -0.92
C ILE A 422 -12.96 2.11 -1.01
N PHE A 423 -11.75 1.63 -0.71
CA PHE A 423 -11.36 0.23 -0.69
C PHE A 423 -10.82 -0.16 0.69
N PRO A 424 -11.70 -0.40 1.69
CA PRO A 424 -11.28 -0.76 3.04
C PRO A 424 -10.77 -2.21 3.04
N ALA A 425 -9.49 -2.38 2.75
CA ALA A 425 -8.79 -3.65 2.79
C ALA A 425 -7.93 -3.73 4.05
N THR A 426 -7.86 -4.93 4.63
CA THR A 426 -6.84 -5.29 5.61
C THR A 426 -5.93 -6.31 4.96
N PHE A 427 -4.63 -6.08 5.02
CA PHE A 427 -3.64 -7.00 4.48
C PHE A 427 -2.65 -7.43 5.57
N SER A 428 -1.89 -8.48 5.28
CA SER A 428 -0.76 -8.90 6.09
C SER A 428 0.47 -8.76 5.23
N GLU A 429 1.47 -8.04 5.74
CA GLU A 429 2.79 -7.97 5.13
C GLU A 429 3.71 -8.99 5.79
N LEU A 430 4.43 -9.72 4.95
CA LEU A 430 5.42 -10.71 5.37
C LEU A 430 6.67 -10.47 4.53
N LEU A 431 7.80 -10.35 5.20
CA LEU A 431 9.10 -10.25 4.53
C LEU A 431 9.74 -11.63 4.48
N PHE A 432 10.27 -11.98 3.32
CA PHE A 432 10.97 -13.23 3.11
C PHE A 432 12.29 -13.00 2.39
N PRO A 433 13.32 -13.84 2.62
CA PRO A 433 14.52 -13.83 1.79
C PRO A 433 14.19 -14.08 0.32
N ILE A 434 14.82 -13.35 -0.60
CA ILE A 434 14.52 -13.41 -2.03
C ILE A 434 14.77 -14.82 -2.62
N GLU A 435 15.72 -15.57 -2.05
CA GLU A 435 16.05 -16.94 -2.45
C GLU A 435 14.91 -17.93 -2.17
N LYS A 436 13.91 -17.52 -1.38
CA LYS A 436 12.75 -18.34 -1.02
C LYS A 436 11.53 -18.10 -1.90
N THR A 437 11.61 -17.24 -2.91
CA THR A 437 10.43 -16.82 -3.69
C THR A 437 9.68 -17.98 -4.34
N SER A 438 10.37 -18.98 -4.91
CA SER A 438 9.70 -20.16 -5.48
C SER A 438 8.89 -20.94 -4.42
N GLU A 439 9.50 -21.23 -3.26
CA GLU A 439 8.83 -21.91 -2.13
C GLU A 439 7.56 -21.16 -1.69
N ILE A 440 7.66 -19.83 -1.58
CA ILE A 440 6.56 -18.96 -1.13
C ILE A 440 5.42 -18.96 -2.13
N VAL A 441 5.70 -18.77 -3.42
CA VAL A 441 4.66 -18.69 -4.44
C VAL A 441 3.95 -20.04 -4.62
N HIS A 442 4.67 -21.16 -4.48
CA HIS A 442 4.04 -22.47 -4.41
C HIS A 442 3.15 -22.64 -3.17
N ALA A 443 3.60 -22.18 -1.99
CA ALA A 443 2.81 -22.23 -0.77
C ALA A 443 1.52 -21.39 -0.91
N LEU A 444 1.61 -20.19 -1.49
CA LEU A 444 0.46 -19.34 -1.79
C LEU A 444 -0.48 -20.01 -2.79
N ASN A 445 0.04 -20.60 -3.88
CA ASN A 445 -0.77 -21.33 -4.86
C ASN A 445 -1.55 -22.48 -4.21
N ASN A 446 -0.90 -23.24 -3.34
CA ASN A 446 -1.54 -24.32 -2.60
C ASN A 446 -2.60 -23.79 -1.62
N LEU A 447 -2.32 -22.68 -0.93
CA LEU A 447 -3.27 -22.01 -0.05
C LEU A 447 -4.55 -21.61 -0.81
N TYR A 448 -4.41 -20.99 -1.98
CA TYR A 448 -5.54 -20.55 -2.80
C TYR A 448 -6.32 -21.72 -3.39
N LYS A 449 -5.66 -22.76 -3.91
CA LYS A 449 -6.31 -23.97 -4.45
C LYS A 449 -7.08 -24.75 -3.40
N THR A 450 -6.58 -24.80 -2.17
CA THR A 450 -7.20 -25.57 -1.07
C THR A 450 -8.21 -24.77 -0.24
N GLY A 451 -8.35 -23.47 -0.51
CA GLY A 451 -9.24 -22.57 0.22
C GLY A 451 -8.83 -22.38 1.69
N GLY A 452 -7.53 -22.51 1.99
CA GLY A 452 -7.00 -22.31 3.34
C GLY A 452 -7.51 -23.31 4.38
N LYS A 453 -7.85 -24.56 4.00
CA LYS A 453 -8.05 -25.62 5.01
C LYS A 453 -6.86 -25.58 5.96
N LYS A 454 -7.12 -25.43 7.26
CA LYS A 454 -6.09 -25.45 8.32
C LYS A 454 -5.14 -26.60 8.01
N MET A 455 -3.91 -26.29 7.61
CA MET A 455 -2.83 -27.23 7.82
C MET A 455 -2.80 -27.45 9.33
N SER A 456 -3.24 -28.63 9.78
CA SER A 456 -2.79 -29.14 11.05
C SER A 456 -1.30 -29.36 10.89
N LEU A 457 -0.50 -28.32 11.13
CA LEU A 457 0.91 -28.49 11.41
C LEU A 457 0.97 -29.27 12.72
N GLY A 458 0.97 -30.60 12.59
CA GLY A 458 1.41 -31.53 13.61
C GLY A 458 2.91 -31.36 13.78
N GLN A 459 3.32 -30.22 14.31
CA GLN A 459 4.61 -30.00 14.95
C GLN A 459 4.54 -28.69 15.71
N THR A 460 4.85 -28.81 16.99
CA THR A 460 4.76 -27.83 18.05
C THR A 460 5.71 -26.66 17.80
N TYR A 461 5.33 -25.71 16.93
CA TYR A 461 5.96 -24.39 16.95
C TYR A 461 5.10 -23.45 17.79
N SER A 462 5.57 -23.29 19.03
CA SER A 462 5.14 -22.28 19.99
C SER A 462 4.86 -20.96 19.28
N ARG A 463 3.58 -20.57 19.24
CA ARG A 463 3.16 -19.21 18.93
C ARG A 463 3.84 -18.24 19.89
N ARG A 464 4.81 -17.49 19.39
CA ARG A 464 5.17 -16.14 19.81
C ARG A 464 6.14 -15.60 18.76
N VAL A 465 5.66 -14.73 17.89
CA VAL A 465 6.50 -13.78 17.18
C VAL A 465 5.74 -12.46 17.24
N TRP A 466 6.45 -11.45 17.75
CA TRP A 466 6.03 -10.08 18.00
C TRP A 466 5.95 -9.29 16.71
#